data_AF-A0A9W7H5R1-F1
#
_entry.id   AF-A0A9W7H5R1-F1
#
_cell.length_a   1.000
_cell.length_b   1.000
_cell.length_c   1.000
_cell.angle_alpha   90.00
_cell.angle_beta   90.00
_cell.angle_gamma   90.00
#
_symmetry.space_group_name_H-M   'P 1'
#
loop_
_entity.id
_entity.type
_entity.pdbx_description
1 polymer ?
#
loop_
_entity_poly.entity_id
_entity_poly.type
_entity_poly.pdbx_seq_one_letter_code
_entity_poly.pdbx_strand_id
1 'polypeptide(L)'
;MENRSLPFYYLLLTKDNYDSWSIRVKAILGSQGVWKIVFSGYEVPEDETTLNQGQKDALEKNRKKNQHALLIIHQYLDDSTFKKVANATTSKEVL
;
A
#
# COMPACT_ATOMS: atom_id res chain seq x y z
N MET A 1 8.15 -30.82 -14.55
CA MET A 1 8.63 -29.85 -13.54
C MET A 1 8.39 -28.48 -14.13
N GLU A 2 7.35 -27.79 -13.68
CA GLU A 2 6.95 -26.52 -14.30
C GLU A 2 7.96 -25.43 -13.98
N ASN A 3 8.69 -25.03 -15.01
CA ASN A 3 9.50 -23.83 -15.03
C ASN A 3 8.55 -22.61 -15.12
N ARG A 4 8.03 -22.15 -13.98
CA ARG A 4 7.30 -20.87 -13.89
C ARG A 4 8.17 -19.84 -13.16
N SER A 5 9.25 -19.43 -13.82
CA SER A 5 9.94 -18.18 -13.49
C SER A 5 9.07 -16.99 -13.91
N LEU A 6 8.05 -16.67 -13.11
CA LEU A 6 7.42 -15.35 -13.17
C LEU A 6 8.28 -14.38 -12.34
N PRO A 7 8.69 -13.22 -12.88
CA PRO A 7 9.59 -12.26 -12.21
C PRO A 7 9.07 -11.72 -10.87
N PHE A 8 7.82 -12.04 -10.52
CA PHE A 8 7.11 -11.51 -9.37
C PHE A 8 7.11 -12.42 -8.13
N TYR A 9 7.49 -13.71 -8.24
CA TYR A 9 7.51 -14.59 -7.06
C TYR A 9 8.54 -14.15 -6.01
N TYR A 10 9.66 -13.56 -6.45
CA TYR A 10 10.67 -13.02 -5.54
C TYR A 10 10.25 -11.68 -4.90
N LEU A 11 9.10 -11.15 -5.28
CA LEU A 11 8.48 -9.98 -4.67
C LEU A 11 7.33 -10.36 -3.73
N LEU A 12 6.94 -11.63 -3.62
CA LEU A 12 5.92 -12.04 -2.66
C LEU A 12 6.50 -12.09 -1.25
N LEU A 13 5.76 -11.54 -0.30
CA LEU A 13 6.08 -11.68 1.12
C LEU A 13 5.92 -13.14 1.52
N THR A 14 6.97 -13.71 2.11
CA THR A 14 6.98 -15.00 2.77
C THR A 14 7.39 -14.80 4.22
N LYS A 15 7.26 -15.85 5.04
CA LYS A 15 7.64 -15.80 6.46
C LYS A 15 9.10 -15.42 6.73
N ASP A 16 10.00 -15.64 5.76
CA ASP A 16 11.46 -15.52 5.96
C ASP A 16 12.11 -14.41 5.12
N ASN A 17 11.35 -13.59 4.38
CA ASN A 17 11.92 -12.62 3.43
C ASN A 17 11.54 -11.15 3.64
N TYR A 18 10.92 -10.80 4.78
CA TYR A 18 10.39 -9.45 5.05
C TYR A 18 11.41 -8.33 4.78
N ASP A 19 12.67 -8.49 5.19
CA ASP A 19 13.70 -7.46 4.98
C ASP A 19 13.97 -7.19 3.48
N SER A 20 14.10 -8.25 2.69
CA SER A 20 14.29 -8.12 1.24
C SER A 20 13.04 -7.59 0.54
N TRP A 21 11.87 -8.07 0.98
CA TRP A 21 10.57 -7.66 0.46
C TRP A 21 10.31 -6.17 0.71
N SER A 22 10.50 -5.70 1.95
CA SER A 22 10.23 -4.32 2.37
C SER A 22 11.11 -3.31 1.62
N ILE A 23 12.39 -3.63 1.36
CA ILE A 23 13.28 -2.79 0.55
C ILE A 23 12.72 -2.60 -0.86
N ARG A 24 12.20 -3.67 -1.48
CA ARG A 24 11.67 -3.65 -2.85
C ARG A 24 10.34 -2.91 -2.93
N VAL A 25 9.42 -3.23 -2.03
CA VAL A 25 8.11 -2.57 -1.95
C VAL A 25 8.29 -1.08 -1.67
N LYS A 26 9.23 -0.70 -0.80
CA LYS A 26 9.59 0.71 -0.57
C LYS A 26 10.11 1.39 -1.84
N ALA A 27 10.99 0.74 -2.61
CA ALA A 27 11.48 1.29 -3.88
C ALA A 27 10.33 1.47 -4.90
N ILE A 28 9.42 0.51 -5.00
CA ILE A 28 8.25 0.58 -5.88
C ILE A 28 7.33 1.72 -5.44
N LEU A 29 6.91 1.78 -4.17
CA LEU A 29 6.08 2.85 -3.63
C LEU A 29 6.74 4.23 -3.80
N GLY A 30 8.07 4.31 -3.69
CA GLY A 30 8.86 5.52 -3.95
C GLY A 30 8.76 5.97 -5.41
N SER A 31 8.97 5.04 -6.36
CA SER A 31 8.84 5.33 -7.80
C SER A 31 7.43 5.75 -8.22
N GLN A 32 6.40 5.22 -7.55
CA GLN A 32 5.00 5.58 -7.78
C GLN A 32 4.58 6.85 -7.01
N GLY A 33 5.49 7.47 -6.25
CA GLY A 33 5.22 8.72 -5.53
C GLY A 33 4.21 8.58 -4.38
N VAL A 34 3.98 7.36 -3.89
CA VAL A 34 3.02 7.07 -2.80
C VAL A 34 3.69 6.69 -1.49
N TRP A 35 5.02 6.49 -1.43
CA TRP A 35 5.70 6.16 -0.17
C TRP A 35 5.36 7.09 1.01
N LYS A 36 5.23 8.40 0.75
CA LYS A 36 4.88 9.37 1.80
C LYS A 36 3.51 9.10 2.43
N ILE A 37 2.51 8.64 1.65
CA ILE A 37 1.17 8.33 2.18
C ILE A 37 1.20 7.11 3.10
N VAL A 38 2.07 6.15 2.79
CA VAL A 38 2.26 4.93 3.58
C VAL A 38 2.95 5.25 4.89
N PHE A 39 4.07 5.98 4.80
CA PHE A 39 4.91 6.28 5.96
C PHE A 39 4.27 7.29 6.92
N SER A 40 3.68 8.36 6.39
CA SER A 40 3.14 9.46 7.19
C SER A 40 1.63 9.39 7.39
N GLY A 41 0.91 8.54 6.64
CA GLY A 41 -0.54 8.58 6.59
C GLY A 41 -1.07 9.85 5.90
N TYR A 42 -2.37 10.07 6.05
CA TYR A 42 -3.03 11.33 5.72
C TYR A 42 -4.12 11.62 6.74
N GLU A 43 -4.44 12.89 6.89
CA GLU A 43 -5.49 13.33 7.79
C GLU A 43 -6.87 12.99 7.19
N VAL A 44 -7.69 12.32 8.01
CA VAL A 44 -9.10 12.08 7.73
C VAL A 44 -9.88 13.00 8.68
N PRO A 45 -10.54 14.05 8.19
CA PRO A 45 -11.32 14.94 9.03
C PRO A 45 -12.50 14.19 9.67
N GLU A 46 -12.86 14.58 10.88
CA GLU A 46 -14.01 14.03 11.61
C GLU A 46 -15.34 14.42 10.95
N ASP A 47 -15.40 15.62 10.38
CA ASP A 47 -16.56 16.11 9.62
C ASP A 47 -16.13 16.74 8.28
N GLU A 48 -16.30 15.98 7.20
CA GLU A 48 -16.02 16.42 5.83
C GLU A 48 -16.97 17.51 5.30
N THR A 49 -18.12 17.72 5.94
CA THR A 49 -19.10 18.72 5.49
C THR A 49 -18.61 20.15 5.68
N THR A 50 -17.73 20.36 6.66
CA THR A 50 -17.11 21.66 6.97
C THR A 50 -15.99 22.06 6.02
N LEU A 51 -15.52 21.13 5.18
CA LEU A 51 -14.40 21.37 4.27
C LEU A 51 -14.79 22.29 3.11
N ASN A 52 -13.89 23.23 2.80
CA ASN A 52 -13.95 23.96 1.54
C ASN A 52 -13.55 23.08 0.35
N GLN A 53 -13.81 23.55 -0.87
CA GLN A 53 -13.55 22.75 -2.08
C GLN A 53 -12.08 22.32 -2.21
N GLY A 54 -11.12 23.21 -1.92
CA GLY A 54 -9.70 22.89 -2.01
C GLY A 54 -9.28 21.79 -1.02
N GLN A 55 -9.86 21.78 0.18
CA GLN A 55 -9.64 20.73 1.17
C GLN A 55 -10.26 19.39 0.74
N LYS A 56 -11.48 19.41 0.16
CA LYS A 56 -12.13 18.21 -0.39
C LYS A 56 -11.30 17.59 -1.52
N ASP A 57 -10.80 18.42 -2.43
CA ASP A 57 -9.95 17.96 -3.54
C ASP A 57 -8.63 17.35 -3.04
N ALA A 58 -8.03 17.95 -2.01
CA ALA A 58 -6.82 17.42 -1.38
C ALA A 58 -7.06 16.08 -0.67
N LEU A 59 -8.19 15.96 0.05
CA LEU A 59 -8.59 14.71 0.72
C LEU A 59 -8.81 13.60 -0.30
N GLU A 60 -9.54 13.86 -1.38
CA GLU A 60 -9.78 12.88 -2.44
C GLU A 60 -8.48 12.43 -3.13
N LYS A 61 -7.56 13.38 -3.36
CA LYS A 61 -6.22 13.06 -3.89
C LYS A 61 -5.44 12.14 -2.94
N ASN A 62 -5.51 12.39 -1.63
CA ASN A 62 -4.86 11.55 -0.62
C ASN A 62 -5.49 10.15 -0.53
N ARG A 63 -6.83 10.06 -0.58
CA ARG A 63 -7.57 8.79 -0.67
C ARG A 63 -7.12 7.95 -1.86
N LYS A 64 -7.07 8.54 -3.05
CA LYS A 64 -6.60 7.87 -4.26
C LYS A 64 -5.16 7.37 -4.13
N LYS A 65 -4.26 8.17 -3.55
CA LYS A 65 -2.87 7.75 -3.29
C LYS A 65 -2.79 6.60 -2.29
N ASN A 66 -3.58 6.65 -1.21
CA ASN A 66 -3.62 5.56 -0.22
C ASN A 66 -4.13 4.26 -0.84
N GLN A 67 -5.22 4.31 -1.63
CA GLN A 67 -5.73 3.14 -2.34
C GLN A 67 -4.72 2.58 -3.36
N HIS A 68 -3.99 3.46 -4.05
CA HIS A 68 -2.91 3.03 -4.93
C HIS A 68 -1.76 2.34 -4.18
N ALA A 69 -1.37 2.86 -3.01
CA ALA A 69 -0.37 2.22 -2.16
C ALA A 69 -0.84 0.84 -1.67
N LEU A 70 -2.10 0.72 -1.23
CA LEU A 70 -2.70 -0.57 -0.83
C LEU A 70 -2.69 -1.58 -1.98
N LEU A 71 -3.08 -1.17 -3.18
CA LEU A 71 -3.05 -2.03 -4.37
C LEU A 71 -1.64 -2.59 -4.62
N ILE A 72 -0.61 -1.74 -4.56
CA ILE A 72 0.78 -2.15 -4.73
C ILE A 72 1.15 -3.18 -3.67
N ILE A 73 0.89 -2.90 -2.40
CA ILE A 73 1.24 -3.81 -1.30
C ILE A 73 0.55 -5.16 -1.49
N HIS A 74 -0.76 -5.16 -1.77
CA HIS A 74 -1.55 -6.39 -1.98
C HIS A 74 -1.03 -7.27 -3.13
N GLN A 75 -0.54 -6.68 -4.23
CA GLN A 75 0.05 -7.45 -5.34
C GLN A 75 1.31 -8.24 -4.95
N TYR A 76 1.93 -7.87 -3.83
CA TYR A 76 3.16 -8.46 -3.34
C TYR A 76 2.96 -9.27 -2.06
N LEU A 77 1.72 -9.63 -1.73
CA LEU A 77 1.39 -10.55 -0.65
C LEU A 77 0.98 -11.90 -1.23
N ASP A 78 1.33 -12.99 -0.54
CA ASP A 78 0.67 -14.27 -0.80
C ASP A 78 -0.79 -14.27 -0.29
N ASP A 79 -1.63 -15.16 -0.82
CA ASP A 79 -3.06 -15.21 -0.48
C ASP A 79 -3.33 -15.44 1.02
N SER A 80 -2.41 -16.13 1.73
CA SER A 80 -2.54 -16.40 3.15
C SER A 80 -2.32 -15.14 3.98
N THR A 81 -1.33 -14.34 3.57
CA THR A 81 -0.93 -13.09 4.21
C THR A 81 -1.90 -11.98 3.85
N PHE A 82 -2.33 -11.90 2.59
CA PHE A 82 -3.38 -11.01 2.13
C PHE A 82 -4.65 -11.16 2.99
N LYS A 83 -5.14 -12.38 3.20
CA LYS A 83 -6.34 -12.63 4.02
C LYS A 83 -6.21 -12.14 5.47
N LYS A 84 -4.99 -12.07 6.02
CA LYS A 84 -4.74 -11.58 7.38
C LYS A 84 -4.73 -10.05 7.46
N VAL A 85 -4.28 -9.38 6.40
CA VAL A 85 -4.17 -7.90 6.36
C VAL A 85 -5.30 -7.24 5.57
N ALA A 86 -6.18 -7.99 4.90
CA ALA A 86 -7.28 -7.48 4.07
C ALA A 86 -8.31 -6.64 4.86
N ASN A 87 -8.34 -6.76 6.19
CA ASN A 87 -9.19 -5.92 7.05
C ASN A 87 -8.57 -4.56 7.38
N ALA A 88 -7.29 -4.34 7.05
CA ALA A 88 -6.65 -3.05 7.19
C ALA A 88 -7.26 -2.06 6.19
N THR A 89 -7.63 -0.89 6.69
CA THR A 89 -8.26 0.16 5.89
C THR A 89 -7.24 1.20 5.41
N THR A 90 -6.05 1.20 6.01
CA THR A 90 -4.96 2.11 5.64
C THR A 90 -3.69 1.35 5.28
N SER A 91 -2.89 1.91 4.37
CA SER A 91 -1.60 1.31 3.99
C SER A 91 -0.59 1.25 5.15
N LYS A 92 -0.76 2.11 6.16
CA LYS A 92 0.00 2.12 7.42
C LYS A 92 -0.31 0.92 8.32
N GLU A 93 -1.52 0.38 8.26
CA GLU A 93 -1.90 -0.81 9.04
C GLU A 93 -1.37 -2.11 8.42
N VAL A 94 -0.97 -2.08 7.15
CA VAL A 94 -0.48 -3.26 6.41
C VAL A 94 1.05 -3.42 6.51
N LEU A 95 1.80 -2.31 6.65
CA LEU A 95 3.26 -2.26 6.62
C LEU A 95 3.87 -1.96 8.00
#